data_AF-A0A3N7GVS2-F1
#
_entry.id   AF-A0A3N7GVS2-F1
#
_cell.length_a   1.000
_cell.length_b   1.000
_cell.length_c   1.000
_cell.angle_alpha   90.00
_cell.angle_beta   90.00
_cell.angle_gamma   90.00
#
_symmetry.space_group_name_H-M   'P 1'
#
loop_
_entity.id
_entity.type
_entity.pdbx_description
1 polymer ?
#
loop_
_entity_poly.entity_id
_entity_poly.type
_entity_poly.pdbx_seq_one_letter_code
_entity_poly.pdbx_strand_id
1 'polypeptide(L)'
;MGSLKSFEELSGETTLSAQTLRRFFGKIDAGKQLSVSSLSLLARYVGYRDWQDFAETISNKEKPSRADKTFIENMAVFFNNGERHNLDYHQSTLTVDTLNDCAKVIYAEKENLQYFYKLYGNNNWVSNCILAWLPKYNYFGNDRFREILADRIRKTASTKTRLALSNFLYLGSFLSQQNDDFTPTTTEVEQCYADYLRTGLYMPYHEMRYATVMLIDAKKNDDKHRFNAILSNYLSDLKIRELPTYHEQEMIVFLANTVLLKVLNRM
;
A
#
# COMPACT_ATOMS: atom_id res chain seq x y z
N MET A 1 8.67 -30.38 -7.22
CA MET A 1 9.88 -30.33 -8.09
C MET A 1 10.24 -28.86 -8.25
N GLY A 2 11.41 -28.30 -7.94
CA GLY A 2 12.71 -28.79 -7.50
C GLY A 2 13.72 -27.67 -7.79
N SER A 3 13.86 -26.67 -6.90
CA SER A 3 14.78 -25.53 -7.11
C SER A 3 16.25 -25.85 -6.81
N LEU A 4 16.59 -27.14 -6.70
CA LEU A 4 17.98 -27.59 -6.58
C LEU A 4 18.75 -27.45 -7.90
N LYS A 5 18.09 -27.24 -9.05
CA LYS A 5 18.79 -26.99 -10.32
C LYS A 5 19.17 -25.51 -10.54
N SER A 6 18.45 -24.56 -9.93
CA SER A 6 18.65 -23.13 -10.24
C SER A 6 19.91 -22.53 -9.61
N PHE A 7 20.35 -22.99 -8.43
CA PHE A 7 21.54 -22.43 -7.77
C PHE A 7 22.84 -22.92 -8.38
N GLU A 8 22.85 -24.11 -8.95
CA GLU A 8 23.95 -24.71 -9.69
C GLU A 8 24.16 -23.97 -11.01
N GLU A 9 23.07 -23.65 -11.71
CA GLU A 9 23.09 -22.80 -12.92
C GLU A 9 23.55 -21.37 -12.59
N LEU A 10 22.97 -20.74 -11.55
CA LEU A 10 23.40 -19.44 -11.04
C LEU A 10 24.86 -19.44 -10.56
N SER A 11 25.35 -20.56 -10.02
CA SER A 11 26.75 -20.72 -9.62
C SER A 11 27.70 -20.80 -10.81
N GLY A 12 27.20 -21.16 -12.00
CA GLY A 12 27.96 -21.11 -13.25
C GLY A 12 28.02 -19.70 -13.84
N GLU A 13 26.95 -18.91 -13.66
CA GLU A 13 26.87 -17.52 -14.14
C GLU A 13 27.44 -16.47 -13.15
N THR A 14 27.56 -16.85 -11.88
CA THR A 14 28.19 -16.03 -10.84
C THR A 14 29.53 -16.64 -10.43
N THR A 15 30.45 -15.84 -9.90
CA THR A 15 31.70 -16.36 -9.30
C THR A 15 31.49 -16.96 -7.90
N LEU A 16 30.23 -17.25 -7.52
CA LEU A 16 29.84 -17.73 -6.20
C LEU A 16 29.48 -19.21 -6.25
N SER A 17 29.81 -19.94 -5.18
CA SER A 17 29.36 -21.32 -5.05
C SER A 17 27.85 -21.40 -4.85
N ALA A 18 27.22 -22.47 -5.37
CA ALA A 18 25.80 -22.78 -5.12
C ALA A 18 25.45 -22.79 -3.62
N GLN A 19 26.38 -23.16 -2.74
CA GLN A 19 26.17 -23.14 -1.30
C GLN A 19 26.16 -21.73 -0.70
N THR A 20 26.99 -20.83 -1.23
CA THR A 20 26.97 -19.39 -0.87
C THR A 20 25.66 -18.75 -1.32
N LEU A 21 25.18 -19.07 -2.53
CA LEU A 21 23.89 -18.61 -3.03
C LEU A 21 22.73 -19.11 -2.15
N ARG A 22 22.72 -20.38 -1.77
CA ARG A 22 21.71 -20.92 -0.85
C ARG A 22 21.69 -20.20 0.51
N ARG A 23 22.85 -19.81 1.04
CA ARG A 23 22.93 -18.99 2.26
C ARG A 23 22.39 -17.58 2.03
N PHE A 24 22.72 -16.95 0.90
CA PHE A 24 22.22 -15.62 0.54
C PHE A 24 20.69 -15.56 0.45
N PHE A 25 20.07 -16.58 -0.16
CA PHE A 25 18.61 -16.66 -0.28
C PHE A 25 17.90 -17.27 0.94
N GLY A 26 18.59 -17.40 2.09
CA GLY A 26 17.99 -17.89 3.34
C GLY A 26 17.53 -19.34 3.29
N LYS A 27 18.10 -20.18 2.42
CA LYS A 27 17.77 -21.60 2.27
C LYS A 27 18.63 -22.52 3.17
N ILE A 28 19.56 -21.95 3.94
CA ILE A 28 20.40 -22.64 4.94
C ILE A 28 20.43 -21.75 6.20
N ASP A 29 20.36 -22.37 7.38
CA ASP A 29 20.21 -21.78 8.72
C ASP A 29 20.68 -20.33 8.93
N ALA A 30 19.80 -19.57 9.61
CA ALA A 30 19.91 -18.15 9.95
C ALA A 30 21.15 -17.75 10.79
N GLY A 31 21.91 -18.70 11.32
CA GLY A 31 23.09 -18.46 12.17
C GLY A 31 24.42 -18.25 11.43
N LYS A 32 24.47 -18.43 10.10
CA LYS A 32 25.73 -18.29 9.32
C LYS A 32 25.67 -17.07 8.41
N GLN A 33 26.02 -15.90 8.95
CA GLN A 33 26.18 -14.68 8.15
C GLN A 33 27.20 -14.92 7.02
N LEU A 34 26.90 -14.37 5.84
CA LEU A 34 27.81 -14.38 4.70
C LEU A 34 29.06 -13.57 5.04
N SER A 35 30.21 -14.02 4.54
CA SER A 35 31.44 -13.23 4.65
C SER A 35 31.32 -11.92 3.84
N VAL A 36 31.96 -10.86 4.33
CA VAL A 36 32.07 -9.58 3.61
C VAL A 36 32.63 -9.78 2.20
N SER A 37 33.56 -10.73 2.00
CA SER A 37 34.08 -11.07 0.68
C SER A 37 33.01 -11.60 -0.27
N SER A 38 32.09 -12.45 0.22
CA SER A 38 30.98 -12.99 -0.58
C SER A 38 29.96 -11.89 -0.91
N LEU A 39 29.67 -11.02 0.06
CA LEU A 39 28.81 -9.85 -0.13
C LEU A 39 29.41 -8.86 -1.15
N SER A 40 30.72 -8.63 -1.12
CA SER A 40 31.41 -7.77 -2.08
C SER A 40 31.44 -8.34 -3.49
N LEU A 41 31.41 -9.67 -3.65
CA LEU A 41 31.31 -10.32 -4.95
C LEU A 41 29.89 -10.15 -5.53
N LEU A 42 28.87 -10.32 -4.69
CA LEU A 42 27.47 -10.07 -5.04
C LEU A 42 27.24 -8.60 -5.44
N ALA A 43 27.76 -7.66 -4.64
CA ALA A 43 27.68 -6.23 -4.92
C ALA A 43 28.32 -5.89 -6.28
N ARG A 44 29.48 -6.49 -6.58
CA ARG A 44 30.14 -6.35 -7.89
C ARG A 44 29.31 -6.92 -9.04
N TYR A 45 28.67 -8.06 -8.83
CA TYR A 45 27.80 -8.66 -9.84
C TYR A 45 26.63 -7.75 -10.22
N VAL A 46 26.07 -7.00 -9.26
CA VAL A 46 25.00 -6.01 -9.51
C VAL A 46 25.50 -4.60 -9.82
N GLY A 47 26.80 -4.43 -10.11
CA GLY A 47 27.38 -3.19 -10.65
C GLY A 47 27.95 -2.20 -9.62
N TYR A 48 28.09 -2.58 -8.35
CA TYR A 48 28.73 -1.76 -7.31
C TYR A 48 30.21 -2.12 -7.14
N ARG A 49 31.02 -1.25 -6.54
CA ARG A 49 32.46 -1.51 -6.37
C ARG A 49 32.73 -2.67 -5.41
N ASP A 50 32.02 -2.71 -4.29
CA ASP A 50 32.16 -3.69 -3.21
C ASP A 50 30.93 -3.61 -2.26
N TRP A 51 30.92 -4.42 -1.20
CA TRP A 51 29.84 -4.42 -0.23
C TRP A 51 29.68 -3.08 0.48
N GLN A 52 30.78 -2.36 0.73
CA GLN A 52 30.73 -1.08 1.42
C GLN A 52 30.16 0.01 0.52
N ASP A 53 30.56 0.07 -0.75
CA ASP A 53 29.96 0.96 -1.75
C ASP A 53 28.47 0.68 -1.96
N PHE A 54 28.08 -0.60 -2.04
CA PHE A 54 26.67 -0.99 -2.04
C PHE A 54 25.95 -0.54 -0.76
N ALA A 55 26.50 -0.86 0.41
CA ALA A 55 25.89 -0.53 1.69
C ALA A 55 25.79 0.98 1.91
N GLU A 56 26.81 1.76 1.55
CA GLU A 56 26.81 3.22 1.61
C GLU A 56 25.84 3.82 0.59
N THR A 57 25.75 3.28 -0.63
CA THR A 57 24.78 3.75 -1.63
C THR A 57 23.34 3.48 -1.21
N ILE A 58 23.07 2.28 -0.66
CA ILE A 58 21.75 1.93 -0.13
C ILE A 58 21.45 2.73 1.15
N SER A 59 22.42 2.93 2.04
CA SER A 59 22.27 3.74 3.27
C SER A 59 22.08 5.23 2.95
N ASN A 60 22.70 5.73 1.88
CA ASN A 60 22.48 7.10 1.40
C ASN A 60 21.12 7.26 0.72
N LYS A 61 20.57 6.19 0.12
CA LYS A 61 19.15 6.13 -0.29
C LYS A 61 18.17 6.10 0.89
N GLU A 62 18.63 5.85 2.13
CA GLU A 62 17.78 5.98 3.33
C GLU A 62 17.50 7.44 3.73
N LYS A 63 17.87 8.41 2.91
CA LYS A 63 17.48 9.82 3.08
C LYS A 63 16.83 10.33 1.80
N PRO A 64 15.73 11.11 1.90
CA PRO A 64 15.17 11.80 0.75
C PRO A 64 16.23 12.67 0.07
N SER A 65 16.22 12.73 -1.25
CA SER A 65 17.13 13.60 -1.99
C SER A 65 16.89 15.07 -1.61
N ARG A 66 17.89 15.94 -1.74
CA ARG A 66 17.72 17.37 -1.42
C ARG A 66 16.61 18.00 -2.27
N ALA A 67 16.51 17.61 -3.54
CA ALA A 67 15.46 18.07 -4.44
C ALA A 67 14.06 17.65 -3.93
N ASP A 68 13.90 16.39 -3.54
CA ASP A 68 12.62 15.89 -3.03
C ASP A 68 12.26 16.53 -1.69
N LYS A 69 13.23 16.74 -0.78
CA LYS A 69 12.97 17.46 0.48
C LYS A 69 12.43 18.86 0.21
N THR A 70 13.13 19.62 -0.62
CA THR A 70 12.71 20.97 -1.01
C THR A 70 11.31 20.94 -1.62
N PHE A 71 11.03 19.97 -2.50
CA PHE A 71 9.71 19.84 -3.12
C PHE A 71 8.62 19.54 -2.09
N ILE A 72 8.84 18.56 -1.20
CA ILE A 72 7.91 18.17 -0.13
C ILE A 72 7.68 19.33 0.84
N GLU A 73 8.72 20.06 1.23
CA GLU A 73 8.60 21.25 2.09
C GLU A 73 7.80 22.37 1.41
N ASN A 74 8.00 22.57 0.10
CA ASN A 74 7.28 23.58 -0.67
C ASN A 74 5.81 23.24 -0.91
N MET A 75 5.38 21.98 -0.70
CA MET A 75 3.96 21.62 -0.80
C MET A 75 3.09 22.39 0.18
N ALA A 76 3.64 22.85 1.31
CA ALA A 76 2.92 23.68 2.28
C ALA A 76 2.28 24.92 1.63
N VAL A 77 2.92 25.52 0.62
CA VAL A 77 2.38 26.69 -0.09
C VAL A 77 1.10 26.34 -0.85
N PHE A 78 1.10 25.22 -1.56
CA PHE A 78 -0.10 24.72 -2.26
C PHE A 78 -1.18 24.33 -1.24
N PHE A 79 -0.77 23.66 -0.17
CA PHE A 79 -1.68 23.11 0.81
C PHE A 79 -2.35 24.14 1.73
N ASN A 80 -1.64 25.19 2.11
CA ASN A 80 -2.21 26.31 2.87
C ASN A 80 -3.25 27.10 2.06
N ASN A 81 -3.16 27.08 0.73
CA ASN A 81 -4.13 27.73 -0.16
C ASN A 81 -5.30 26.81 -0.54
N GLY A 82 -5.04 25.50 -0.71
CA GLY A 82 -6.03 24.50 -1.12
C GLY A 82 -7.16 24.25 -0.10
N GLU A 83 -6.89 24.41 1.20
CA GLU A 83 -7.91 24.25 2.26
C GLU A 83 -9.11 25.19 2.07
N ARG A 84 -8.92 26.35 1.44
CA ARG A 84 -9.97 27.35 1.18
C ARG A 84 -10.90 27.01 0.00
N HIS A 85 -10.54 26.03 -0.82
CA HIS A 85 -11.21 25.75 -2.10
C HIS A 85 -11.88 24.37 -2.17
N ASN A 86 -11.92 23.61 -1.08
CA ASN A 86 -12.11 22.16 -1.15
C ASN A 86 -13.51 21.68 -0.73
N LEU A 87 -14.46 21.66 -1.68
CA LEU A 87 -15.67 20.83 -1.57
C LEU A 87 -16.00 20.03 -2.84
N ASP A 88 -15.32 20.26 -3.97
CA ASP A 88 -15.79 19.67 -5.22
C ASP A 88 -15.12 18.34 -5.54
N TYR A 89 -15.88 17.26 -5.33
CA TYR A 89 -15.57 15.89 -5.72
C TYR A 89 -15.38 15.75 -7.24
N HIS A 90 -15.85 16.73 -8.02
CA HIS A 90 -15.90 16.68 -9.49
C HIS A 90 -14.59 17.04 -10.20
N GLN A 91 -13.42 16.81 -9.60
CA GLN A 91 -12.14 16.85 -10.30
C GLN A 91 -11.91 18.18 -11.06
N SER A 92 -11.82 19.31 -10.36
CA SER A 92 -11.16 20.46 -10.98
C SER A 92 -9.70 20.08 -11.25
N THR A 93 -9.36 19.96 -12.53
CA THR A 93 -8.19 19.21 -13.03
C THR A 93 -6.87 19.71 -12.44
N LEU A 94 -6.70 21.02 -12.25
CA LEU A 94 -5.45 21.58 -11.76
C LEU A 94 -5.08 21.14 -10.34
N THR A 95 -6.07 21.06 -9.44
CA THR A 95 -5.85 20.62 -8.05
C THR A 95 -5.51 19.14 -8.00
N VAL A 96 -6.23 18.33 -8.79
CA VAL A 96 -6.00 16.88 -8.87
C VAL A 96 -4.64 16.56 -9.50
N ASP A 97 -4.27 17.26 -10.57
CA ASP A 97 -2.98 17.09 -11.24
C ASP A 97 -1.82 17.46 -10.31
N THR A 98 -1.94 18.58 -9.59
CA THR A 98 -0.92 18.99 -8.60
C THR A 98 -0.81 17.98 -7.47
N LEU A 99 -1.93 17.46 -6.96
CA LEU A 99 -1.94 16.40 -5.94
C LEU A 99 -1.32 15.11 -6.44
N ASN A 100 -1.56 14.73 -7.71
CA ASN A 100 -0.94 13.58 -8.34
C ASN A 100 0.57 13.74 -8.48
N ASP A 101 1.05 14.92 -8.87
CA ASP A 101 2.48 15.23 -8.95
C ASP A 101 3.14 15.22 -7.55
N CYS A 102 2.44 15.73 -6.54
CA CYS A 102 2.86 15.59 -5.15
C CYS A 102 2.98 14.12 -4.74
N ALA A 103 1.95 13.31 -5.03
CA ALA A 103 1.93 11.89 -4.72
C ALA A 103 3.07 11.14 -5.42
N LYS A 104 3.42 11.47 -6.67
CA LYS A 104 4.55 10.87 -7.38
C LYS A 104 5.86 11.04 -6.62
N VAL A 105 6.14 12.24 -6.12
CA VAL A 105 7.37 12.53 -5.35
C VAL A 105 7.33 11.89 -3.97
N ILE A 106 6.22 12.04 -3.24
CA ILE A 106 6.04 11.48 -1.89
C ILE A 106 6.22 9.97 -1.90
N TYR A 107 5.64 9.31 -2.89
CA TYR A 107 5.71 7.86 -3.00
C TYR A 107 6.84 7.38 -3.91
N ALA A 108 7.78 8.22 -4.34
CA ALA A 108 8.91 7.77 -5.15
C ALA A 108 9.76 6.76 -4.36
N GLU A 109 10.07 7.11 -3.11
CA GLU A 109 10.89 6.33 -2.19
C GLU A 109 10.22 6.23 -0.81
N LYS A 110 10.52 5.17 -0.04
CA LYS A 110 9.95 4.96 1.30
C LYS A 110 10.31 6.11 2.26
N GLU A 111 11.50 6.68 2.09
CA GLU A 111 12.02 7.82 2.84
C GLU A 111 11.22 9.10 2.60
N ASN A 112 10.82 9.35 1.34
CA ASN A 112 10.06 10.54 0.97
C ASN A 112 8.72 10.54 1.70
N LEU A 113 8.08 9.36 1.78
CA LEU A 113 6.83 9.18 2.52
C LEU A 113 6.99 9.38 4.02
N GLN A 114 8.06 8.87 4.62
CA GLN A 114 8.37 9.13 6.03
C GLN A 114 8.62 10.62 6.30
N TYR A 115 9.35 11.29 5.41
CA TYR A 115 9.65 12.71 5.53
C TYR A 115 8.38 13.57 5.39
N PHE A 116 7.56 13.27 4.39
CA PHE A 116 6.24 13.87 4.22
C PHE A 116 5.39 13.67 5.48
N TYR A 117 5.31 12.45 6.01
CA TYR A 117 4.47 12.18 7.18
C TYR A 117 4.97 12.90 8.44
N LYS A 118 6.30 13.03 8.61
CA LYS A 118 6.89 13.81 9.69
C LYS A 118 6.46 15.29 9.64
N LEU A 119 6.38 15.88 8.46
CA LEU A 119 6.02 17.29 8.28
C LEU A 119 4.50 17.51 8.35
N TYR A 120 3.72 16.64 7.71
CA TYR A 120 2.30 16.86 7.44
C TYR A 120 1.35 15.88 8.14
N GLY A 121 1.85 14.93 8.93
CA GLY A 121 1.02 13.90 9.58
C GLY A 121 -0.05 14.45 10.52
N ASN A 122 0.17 15.66 11.06
CA ASN A 122 -0.80 16.38 11.89
C ASN A 122 -1.73 17.31 11.08
N ASN A 123 -1.45 17.56 9.80
CA ASN A 123 -2.35 18.29 8.92
C ASN A 123 -3.39 17.31 8.35
N ASN A 124 -4.60 17.35 8.90
CA ASN A 124 -5.69 16.44 8.53
C ASN A 124 -5.99 16.51 7.03
N TRP A 125 -6.09 17.70 6.45
CA TRP A 125 -6.46 17.85 5.06
C TRP A 125 -5.39 17.22 4.14
N VAL A 126 -4.11 17.60 4.31
CA VAL A 126 -2.99 17.09 3.49
C VAL A 126 -2.82 15.59 3.62
N SER A 127 -2.73 15.09 4.85
CA SER A 127 -2.49 13.67 5.10
C SER A 127 -3.66 12.81 4.64
N ASN A 128 -4.90 13.28 4.76
CA ASN A 128 -6.07 12.56 4.26
C ASN A 128 -6.09 12.50 2.72
N CYS A 129 -5.79 13.60 2.03
CA CYS A 129 -5.71 13.62 0.56
C CYS A 129 -4.66 12.62 0.05
N ILE A 130 -3.43 12.69 0.56
CA ILE A 130 -2.34 11.84 0.06
C ILE A 130 -2.54 10.38 0.46
N LEU A 131 -2.89 10.09 1.71
CA LEU A 131 -2.92 8.70 2.21
C LEU A 131 -4.24 7.97 1.89
N ALA A 132 -5.38 8.67 1.87
CA ALA A 132 -6.69 8.06 1.66
C ALA A 132 -7.22 8.21 0.23
N TRP A 133 -6.95 9.33 -0.45
CA TRP A 133 -7.48 9.61 -1.79
C TRP A 133 -6.51 9.20 -2.90
N LEU A 134 -5.20 9.38 -2.70
CA LEU A 134 -4.16 8.97 -3.64
C LEU A 134 -3.29 7.84 -3.09
N PRO A 135 -3.86 6.69 -2.69
CA PRO A 135 -3.09 5.60 -2.12
C PRO A 135 -2.17 4.96 -3.15
N LYS A 136 -0.95 4.59 -2.74
CA LYS A 136 -0.09 3.71 -3.52
C LYS A 136 -0.28 2.25 -3.10
N TYR A 137 -1.12 1.52 -3.82
CA TYR A 137 -1.45 0.11 -3.53
C TYR A 137 -0.22 -0.82 -3.42
N ASN A 138 0.84 -0.55 -4.18
CA ASN A 138 2.09 -1.33 -4.10
C ASN A 138 2.78 -1.25 -2.73
N TYR A 139 2.45 -0.25 -1.91
CA TYR A 139 3.04 -0.06 -0.59
C TYR A 139 2.23 -0.73 0.52
N PHE A 140 1.07 -1.32 0.23
CA PHE A 140 0.18 -1.87 1.26
C PHE A 140 0.79 -3.05 2.02
N GLY A 141 1.74 -3.77 1.43
CA GLY A 141 2.52 -4.81 2.10
C GLY A 141 3.79 -4.33 2.80
N ASN A 142 4.05 -3.02 2.84
CA ASN A 142 5.24 -2.45 3.49
C ASN A 142 4.95 -2.06 4.94
N ASP A 143 5.74 -2.57 5.89
CA ASP A 143 5.50 -2.40 7.35
C ASP A 143 5.50 -0.93 7.76
N ARG A 144 6.50 -0.16 7.34
CA ARG A 144 6.61 1.27 7.65
C ARG A 144 5.44 2.07 7.09
N PHE A 145 4.94 1.72 5.90
CA PHE A 145 3.75 2.34 5.36
C PHE A 145 2.51 2.00 6.18
N ARG A 146 2.36 0.73 6.56
CA ARG A 146 1.25 0.27 7.40
C ARG A 146 1.26 0.91 8.78
N GLU A 147 2.42 1.11 9.39
CA GLU A 147 2.58 1.89 10.63
C GLU A 147 2.10 3.33 10.48
N ILE A 148 2.43 4.00 9.36
CA ILE A 148 1.93 5.35 9.04
C ILE A 148 0.40 5.35 8.92
N LEU A 149 -0.18 4.34 8.26
CA LEU A 149 -1.63 4.21 8.16
C LEU A 149 -2.28 4.01 9.54
N ALA A 150 -1.72 3.13 10.37
CA ALA A 150 -2.20 2.85 11.72
C ALA A 150 -2.12 4.09 12.65
N ASP A 151 -1.03 4.84 12.61
CA ASP A 151 -0.91 6.12 13.31
C ASP A 151 -1.95 7.13 12.82
N ARG A 152 -2.18 7.19 11.50
CA ARG A 152 -3.15 8.12 10.92
C ARG A 152 -4.61 7.76 11.25
N ILE A 153 -4.95 6.48 11.29
CA ILE A 153 -6.29 5.99 11.71
C ILE A 153 -6.62 6.50 13.12
N ARG A 154 -5.65 6.47 14.05
CA ARG A 154 -5.81 6.92 15.44
C ARG A 154 -5.97 8.44 15.57
N LYS A 155 -5.40 9.22 14.65
CA LYS A 155 -5.38 10.70 14.71
C LYS A 155 -6.47 11.39 13.90
N THR A 156 -7.03 10.72 12.89
CA THR A 156 -7.98 11.37 11.98
C THR A 156 -9.37 11.52 12.59
N ALA A 157 -9.94 12.73 12.50
CA ALA A 157 -11.34 12.99 12.82
C ALA A 157 -12.29 12.63 11.66
N SER A 158 -11.76 12.44 10.45
CA SER A 158 -12.54 12.12 9.25
C SER A 158 -12.94 10.64 9.25
N THR A 159 -14.23 10.35 9.38
CA THR A 159 -14.78 8.99 9.31
C THR A 159 -14.49 8.33 7.96
N LYS A 160 -14.60 9.08 6.86
CA LYS A 160 -14.26 8.65 5.50
C LYS A 160 -12.80 8.21 5.38
N THR A 161 -11.89 9.02 5.92
CA THR A 161 -10.46 8.69 5.94
C THR A 161 -10.22 7.46 6.81
N ARG A 162 -10.82 7.40 8.01
CA ARG A 162 -10.65 6.26 8.91
C ARG A 162 -11.08 4.95 8.26
N LEU A 163 -12.25 4.93 7.61
CA LEU A 163 -12.73 3.78 6.84
C LEU A 163 -11.75 3.42 5.71
N ALA A 164 -11.34 4.39 4.90
CA ALA A 164 -10.43 4.16 3.78
C ALA A 164 -9.12 3.53 4.22
N LEU A 165 -8.48 4.10 5.25
CA LEU A 165 -7.20 3.61 5.75
C LEU A 165 -7.34 2.24 6.44
N SER A 166 -8.44 2.01 7.17
CA SER A 166 -8.70 0.70 7.79
C SER A 166 -8.85 -0.40 6.74
N ASN A 167 -9.57 -0.10 5.64
CA ASN A 167 -9.69 -1.01 4.51
C ASN A 167 -8.32 -1.30 3.86
N PHE A 168 -7.47 -0.29 3.68
CA PHE A 168 -6.13 -0.47 3.13
C PHE A 168 -5.23 -1.31 4.02
N LEU A 169 -5.30 -1.09 5.33
CA LEU A 169 -4.49 -1.81 6.30
C LEU A 169 -4.90 -3.29 6.36
N TYR A 170 -6.21 -3.58 6.36
CA TYR A 170 -6.73 -4.94 6.26
C TYR A 170 -6.31 -5.61 4.95
N LEU A 171 -6.47 -4.93 3.82
CA LEU A 171 -6.08 -5.46 2.50
C LEU A 171 -4.56 -5.70 2.42
N GLY A 172 -3.76 -4.80 2.95
CA GLY A 172 -2.30 -4.92 3.01
C GLY A 172 -1.85 -6.12 3.84
N SER A 173 -2.46 -6.31 5.01
CA SER A 173 -2.26 -7.48 5.85
C SER A 173 -2.63 -8.78 5.12
N PHE A 174 -3.78 -8.81 4.44
CA PHE A 174 -4.18 -9.95 3.62
C PHE A 174 -3.20 -10.26 2.49
N LEU A 175 -2.77 -9.25 1.74
CA LEU A 175 -1.86 -9.40 0.59
C LEU A 175 -0.44 -9.80 1.00
N SER A 176 0.02 -9.33 2.17
CA SER A 176 1.34 -9.64 2.72
C SER A 176 1.39 -10.95 3.51
N GLN A 177 0.24 -11.53 3.84
CA GLN A 177 0.12 -12.67 4.77
C GLN A 177 0.72 -12.38 6.15
N GLN A 178 0.74 -11.11 6.55
CA GLN A 178 1.24 -10.68 7.85
C GLN A 178 0.09 -10.07 8.64
N ASN A 179 -0.17 -10.63 9.82
CA ASN A 179 -1.04 -10.01 10.81
C ASN A 179 -0.16 -9.25 11.79
N ASP A 180 -0.14 -7.94 11.66
CA ASP A 180 0.49 -7.06 12.64
C ASP A 180 -0.53 -6.69 13.73
N ASP A 181 -0.05 -6.34 14.92
CA ASP A 181 -0.90 -5.98 16.08
C ASP A 181 -1.82 -4.77 15.81
N PHE A 182 -1.52 -3.99 14.77
CA PHE A 182 -2.28 -2.81 14.39
C PHE A 182 -3.22 -3.04 13.19
N THR A 183 -3.29 -4.25 12.65
CA THR A 183 -4.26 -4.58 11.60
C THR A 183 -5.68 -4.52 12.20
N PRO A 184 -6.61 -3.76 11.61
CA PRO A 184 -7.96 -3.67 12.13
C PRO A 184 -8.67 -5.01 11.96
N THR A 185 -9.44 -5.39 12.98
CA THR A 185 -10.40 -6.48 12.91
C THR A 185 -11.54 -6.12 11.96
N THR A 186 -12.28 -7.12 11.48
CA THR A 186 -13.47 -6.86 10.67
C THR A 186 -14.55 -6.10 11.42
N THR A 187 -14.70 -6.33 12.73
CA THR A 187 -15.60 -5.56 13.59
C THR A 187 -15.23 -4.08 13.64
N GLU A 188 -13.94 -3.74 13.71
CA GLU A 188 -13.48 -2.34 13.67
C GLU A 188 -13.74 -1.69 12.30
N VAL A 189 -13.58 -2.45 11.21
CA VAL A 189 -13.91 -1.98 9.85
C VAL A 189 -15.41 -1.74 9.71
N GLU A 190 -16.25 -2.66 10.20
CA GLU A 190 -17.72 -2.52 10.23
C GLU A 190 -18.15 -1.28 11.03
N GLN A 191 -17.52 -1.04 12.18
CA GLN A 191 -17.79 0.16 12.98
C GLN A 191 -17.40 1.45 12.22
N CYS A 192 -16.25 1.47 11.55
CA CYS A 192 -15.85 2.60 10.71
C CYS A 192 -16.83 2.83 9.56
N TYR A 193 -17.37 1.76 8.97
CA TYR A 193 -18.35 1.84 7.90
C TYR A 193 -19.70 2.39 8.39
N ALA A 194 -20.18 1.93 9.55
CA ALA A 194 -21.38 2.48 10.18
C ALA A 194 -21.26 3.99 10.48
N ASP A 195 -20.10 4.42 10.97
CA ASP A 195 -19.81 5.86 11.20
C ASP A 195 -19.73 6.65 9.90
N TYR A 196 -19.19 6.06 8.84
CA TYR A 196 -19.16 6.64 7.51
C TYR A 196 -20.58 6.84 6.94
N LEU A 197 -21.46 5.85 7.06
CA LEU A 197 -22.84 5.93 6.57
C LEU A 197 -23.63 7.07 7.23
N ARG A 198 -23.36 7.36 8.52
CA ARG A 198 -23.98 8.50 9.23
C ARG A 198 -23.64 9.86 8.63
N THR A 199 -22.58 9.96 7.82
CA THR A 199 -22.23 11.21 7.12
C THR A 199 -23.13 11.52 5.93
N GLY A 200 -23.92 10.54 5.46
CA GLY A 200 -24.85 10.69 4.34
C GLY A 200 -24.21 10.83 2.95
N LEU A 201 -22.87 10.84 2.85
CA LEU A 201 -22.18 11.00 1.57
C LEU A 201 -21.72 9.64 1.01
N TYR A 202 -22.40 9.18 -0.04
CA TYR A 202 -22.02 7.99 -0.79
C TYR A 202 -20.75 8.21 -1.63
N MET A 203 -19.82 7.25 -1.56
CA MET A 203 -18.58 7.25 -2.34
C MET A 203 -18.31 5.85 -2.90
N PRO A 204 -18.45 5.62 -4.21
CA PRO A 204 -18.32 4.29 -4.82
C PRO A 204 -17.04 3.55 -4.42
N TYR A 205 -15.89 4.24 -4.38
CA TYR A 205 -14.62 3.62 -4.00
C TYR A 205 -14.56 3.19 -2.52
N HIS A 206 -15.24 3.88 -1.60
CA HIS A 206 -15.28 3.47 -0.20
C HIS A 206 -16.14 2.22 -0.01
N GLU A 207 -17.28 2.18 -0.68
CA GLU A 207 -18.20 1.03 -0.70
C GLU A 207 -17.51 -0.20 -1.28
N MET A 208 -16.87 -0.04 -2.44
CA MET A 208 -16.11 -1.10 -3.10
C MET A 208 -15.03 -1.70 -2.18
N ARG A 209 -14.25 -0.84 -1.52
CA ARG A 209 -13.16 -1.27 -0.62
C ARG A 209 -13.71 -1.98 0.62
N TYR A 210 -14.79 -1.46 1.19
CA TYR A 210 -15.46 -2.10 2.33
C TYR A 210 -16.01 -3.48 1.96
N ALA A 211 -16.76 -3.58 0.86
CA ALA A 211 -17.28 -4.85 0.35
C ALA A 211 -16.15 -5.86 0.10
N THR A 212 -15.03 -5.41 -0.46
CA THR A 212 -13.84 -6.24 -0.66
C THR A 212 -13.31 -6.83 0.64
N VAL A 213 -13.17 -6.04 1.71
CA VAL A 213 -12.70 -6.52 3.01
C VAL A 213 -13.66 -7.56 3.60
N MET A 214 -14.97 -7.30 3.52
CA MET A 214 -15.99 -8.23 4.01
C MET A 214 -16.03 -9.54 3.21
N LEU A 215 -15.79 -9.49 1.89
CA LEU A 215 -15.68 -10.68 1.05
C LEU A 215 -14.44 -11.51 1.40
N ILE A 216 -13.30 -10.87 1.65
CA ILE A 216 -12.08 -11.54 2.11
C ILE A 216 -12.35 -12.27 3.44
N ASP A 217 -13.01 -11.61 4.39
CA ASP A 217 -13.35 -12.19 5.68
C ASP A 217 -14.33 -13.37 5.58
N ALA A 218 -15.42 -13.20 4.82
CA ALA A 218 -16.38 -14.30 4.59
C ALA A 218 -15.69 -15.50 3.94
N LYS A 219 -14.77 -15.27 2.99
CA LYS A 219 -14.01 -16.33 2.34
C LYS A 219 -13.02 -17.02 3.29
N LYS A 220 -12.29 -16.27 4.13
CA LYS A 220 -11.39 -16.82 5.14
C LYS A 220 -12.11 -17.76 6.12
N ASN A 221 -13.38 -17.49 6.38
CA ASN A 221 -14.22 -18.28 7.29
C ASN A 221 -15.07 -19.36 6.57
N ASP A 222 -14.85 -19.59 5.26
CA ASP A 222 -15.67 -20.47 4.40
C ASP A 222 -17.19 -20.21 4.47
N ASP A 223 -17.58 -18.97 4.76
CA ASP A 223 -18.98 -18.55 4.86
C ASP A 223 -19.50 -18.12 3.48
N LYS A 224 -19.90 -19.12 2.70
CA LYS A 224 -20.45 -18.93 1.34
C LYS A 224 -21.75 -18.13 1.35
N HIS A 225 -22.56 -18.25 2.39
CA HIS A 225 -23.83 -17.53 2.48
C HIS A 225 -23.57 -16.02 2.65
N ARG A 226 -22.72 -15.64 3.62
CA ARG A 226 -22.32 -14.25 3.84
C ARG A 226 -21.61 -13.68 2.62
N PHE A 227 -20.72 -14.46 2.00
CA PHE A 227 -20.03 -14.04 0.78
C PHE A 227 -21.01 -13.64 -0.34
N ASN A 228 -21.97 -14.52 -0.66
CA ASN A 228 -22.96 -14.25 -1.70
C ASN A 228 -23.86 -13.07 -1.34
N ALA A 229 -24.28 -12.95 -0.09
CA ALA A 229 -25.09 -11.82 0.38
C ALA A 229 -24.37 -10.47 0.19
N ILE A 230 -23.09 -10.38 0.59
CA ILE A 230 -22.29 -9.15 0.41
C ILE A 230 -22.16 -8.80 -1.07
N LEU A 231 -21.83 -9.79 -1.92
CA LEU A 231 -21.64 -9.56 -3.35
C LEU A 231 -22.95 -9.11 -4.02
N SER A 232 -24.06 -9.79 -3.73
CA SER A 232 -25.37 -9.43 -4.28
C SER A 232 -25.82 -8.05 -3.83
N ASN A 233 -25.65 -7.69 -2.55
CA ASN A 233 -26.00 -6.36 -2.05
C ASN A 233 -25.18 -5.28 -2.75
N TYR A 234 -23.86 -5.44 -2.82
CA TYR A 234 -22.98 -4.48 -3.47
C TYR A 234 -23.32 -4.27 -4.96
N LEU A 235 -23.57 -5.35 -5.71
CA LEU A 235 -23.93 -5.26 -7.12
C LEU A 235 -25.32 -4.65 -7.33
N SER A 236 -26.28 -4.92 -6.45
CA SER A 236 -27.60 -4.27 -6.49
C SER A 236 -27.49 -2.77 -6.20
N ASP A 237 -26.72 -2.40 -5.18
CA ASP A 237 -26.51 -1.00 -4.81
C ASP A 237 -25.84 -0.21 -5.95
N LEU A 238 -24.81 -0.79 -6.60
CA LEU A 238 -24.18 -0.15 -7.76
C LEU A 238 -25.18 0.16 -8.87
N LYS A 239 -26.10 -0.77 -9.17
CA LYS A 239 -27.12 -0.59 -10.22
C LYS A 239 -28.14 0.49 -9.87
N ILE A 240 -28.58 0.55 -8.61
CA ILE A 240 -29.58 1.53 -8.14
C ILE A 240 -29.02 2.95 -8.20
N ARG A 241 -27.69 3.12 -8.10
CA ARG A 241 -27.03 4.43 -8.03
C ARG A 241 -26.87 5.14 -9.37
N GLU A 242 -27.25 4.51 -10.49
CA GLU A 242 -27.23 5.09 -11.84
C GLU A 242 -25.88 5.75 -12.20
N LEU A 243 -24.77 5.14 -11.78
CA LEU A 243 -23.43 5.64 -12.10
C LEU A 243 -23.20 5.60 -13.62
N PRO A 244 -22.37 6.51 -14.18
CA PRO A 244 -21.93 6.39 -15.56
C PRO A 244 -21.32 5.00 -15.80
N THR A 245 -21.63 4.39 -16.95
CA THR A 245 -21.28 2.99 -17.25
C THR A 245 -19.78 2.71 -17.08
N TYR A 246 -18.90 3.64 -17.42
CA TYR A 246 -17.45 3.46 -17.26
C TYR A 246 -17.03 3.36 -15.78
N HIS A 247 -17.68 4.10 -14.87
CA HIS A 247 -17.41 4.01 -13.43
C HIS A 247 -17.95 2.72 -12.83
N GLU A 248 -19.13 2.27 -13.27
CA GLU A 248 -19.66 0.97 -12.86
C GLU A 248 -18.72 -0.17 -13.29
N GLN A 249 -18.25 -0.14 -14.54
CA GLN A 249 -17.28 -1.11 -15.06
C GLN A 249 -15.96 -1.07 -14.28
N GLU A 250 -15.44 0.11 -13.99
CA GLU A 250 -14.24 0.29 -13.17
C GLU A 250 -14.40 -0.36 -11.78
N MET A 251 -15.55 -0.14 -11.12
CA MET A 251 -15.84 -0.70 -9.80
C MET A 251 -15.92 -2.22 -9.83
N ILE A 252 -16.56 -2.79 -10.86
CA ILE A 252 -16.65 -4.24 -11.07
C ILE A 252 -15.26 -4.83 -11.34
N VAL A 253 -14.46 -4.21 -12.20
CA VAL A 253 -13.09 -4.67 -12.51
C VAL A 253 -12.21 -4.63 -11.27
N PHE A 254 -12.30 -3.59 -10.45
CA PHE A 254 -11.49 -3.49 -9.24
C PHE A 254 -11.89 -4.55 -8.20
N LEU A 255 -13.19 -4.76 -8.00
CA LEU A 255 -13.72 -5.83 -7.15
C LEU A 255 -13.24 -7.20 -7.66
N ALA A 256 -13.37 -7.47 -8.97
CA ALA A 256 -12.93 -8.71 -9.60
C ALA A 256 -11.42 -8.93 -9.47
N ASN A 257 -10.59 -7.92 -9.67
CA ASN A 257 -9.14 -8.04 -9.54
C ASN A 257 -8.70 -8.30 -8.09
N THR A 258 -9.43 -7.74 -7.13
CA THR A 258 -9.10 -7.90 -5.70
C THR A 258 -9.65 -9.21 -5.12
N VAL A 259 -10.83 -9.64 -5.56
CA VAL A 259 -11.55 -10.82 -5.04
C VAL A 259 -11.36 -12.07 -5.91
N LEU A 260 -11.29 -11.98 -7.24
CA LEU A 260 -11.30 -13.16 -8.12
C LEU A 260 -9.90 -13.63 -8.52
N LEU A 261 -8.96 -12.73 -8.84
CA LEU A 261 -7.65 -13.18 -9.36
C LEU A 261 -6.65 -13.60 -8.28
N LYS A 262 -6.71 -13.03 -7.07
CA LYS A 262 -5.75 -13.33 -6.00
C LYS A 262 -6.30 -14.22 -4.89
N VAL A 263 -7.60 -14.18 -4.61
CA VAL A 263 -8.23 -15.02 -3.58
C VAL A 263 -8.54 -16.43 -4.11
N LEU A 264 -8.88 -16.58 -5.41
CA LEU A 264 -9.17 -17.89 -5.99
C LEU A 264 -7.92 -18.65 -6.46
N ASN A 265 -6.82 -17.97 -6.80
CA ASN A 265 -5.59 -18.60 -7.34
C ASN A 265 -4.48 -18.84 -6.30
N ARG A 266 -4.65 -18.43 -5.04
CA ARG A 266 -3.59 -18.55 -4.00
C ARG A 266 -4.00 -19.38 -2.78
N MET A 267 -4.94 -20.31 -2.97
CA MET A 267 -5.22 -21.46 -2.11
C MET A 267 -5.34 -22.70 -2.99
#